data_AF-A0A7K2Z5J0-F1
#
_entry.id   AF-A0A7K2Z5J0-F1
#
_cell.length_a   1.000
_cell.length_b   1.000
_cell.length_c   1.000
_cell.angle_alpha   90.00
_cell.angle_beta   90.00
_cell.angle_gamma   90.00
#
_symmetry.space_group_name_H-M   'P 1'
#
loop_
_entity.id
_entity.type
_entity.pdbx_description
1 polymer ?
#
loop_
_entity_poly.entity_id
_entity_poly.type
_entity_poly.pdbx_seq_one_letter_code
_entity_poly.pdbx_strand_id
1 'polypeptide(L)'
;PKSGAPAAGRPQRRLDTSEEDEKRMWDTYEACLRDKGVDTRQTGSVEGEKARTKKYAREFEACEVKLPLMPPEMDPKTNPKYDDGMRDWVKCMNAKGMKVKVVSDGWTYTGDSTLSFEQQRKVEQDCKVEAFSAKR
;
A
#
# COMPACT_ATOMS: atom_id res chain seq x y z
N PRO A 1 -12.01 22.24 14.78
CA PRO A 1 -11.59 20.83 14.98
C PRO A 1 -10.28 20.55 14.23
N LYS A 2 -9.18 20.37 14.97
CA LYS A 2 -7.83 20.17 14.42
C LYS A 2 -7.71 18.73 13.89
N SER A 3 -7.63 18.58 12.57
CA SER A 3 -7.31 17.32 11.91
C SER A 3 -5.86 16.93 12.19
N GLY A 4 -5.64 15.63 12.40
CA GLY A 4 -4.44 14.97 12.92
C GLY A 4 -3.09 15.64 12.64
N ALA A 5 -2.29 15.78 13.69
CA ALA A 5 -0.87 16.11 13.57
C ALA A 5 -0.17 15.13 12.62
N PRO A 6 0.71 15.58 11.72
CA PRO A 6 1.46 14.69 10.85
C PRO A 6 2.31 13.77 11.72
N ALA A 7 2.25 12.47 11.46
CA ALA A 7 3.16 11.52 12.07
C ALA A 7 4.60 11.88 11.66
N ALA A 8 5.29 12.63 12.53
CA ALA A 8 6.71 12.92 12.55
C ALA A 8 7.41 13.06 11.17
N GLY A 9 6.85 13.86 10.24
CA GLY A 9 7.52 14.24 8.99
C GLY A 9 7.67 13.15 7.92
N ARG A 10 7.01 11.99 8.08
CA ARG A 10 7.01 10.93 7.05
C ARG A 10 6.19 11.33 5.82
N PRO A 11 6.56 10.89 4.60
CA PRO A 11 5.72 11.08 3.42
C PRO A 11 4.34 10.42 3.62
N GLN A 12 3.26 11.17 3.42
CA GLN A 12 1.89 10.65 3.57
C GLN A 12 1.29 10.35 2.20
N ARG A 13 0.99 9.09 1.91
CA ARG A 13 0.17 8.74 0.75
C ARG A 13 -1.27 9.20 0.96
N ARG A 14 -1.86 9.78 -0.07
CA ARG A 14 -3.30 10.03 -0.20
C ARG A 14 -3.97 8.88 -0.95
N LEU A 15 -5.29 8.71 -0.80
CA LEU A 15 -6.04 7.67 -1.54
C LEU A 15 -5.86 7.75 -3.06
N ASP A 16 -5.75 8.96 -3.59
CA ASP A 16 -5.61 9.29 -5.01
C ASP A 16 -4.15 9.36 -5.48
N THR A 17 -3.18 9.00 -4.62
CA THR A 17 -1.76 8.93 -5.01
C THR A 17 -1.64 7.97 -6.19
N SER A 18 -1.10 8.46 -7.30
CA SER A 18 -0.83 7.65 -8.48
C SER A 18 0.28 6.64 -8.19
N GLU A 19 0.37 5.58 -8.97
CA GLU A 19 1.44 4.59 -8.81
C GLU A 19 2.83 5.20 -9.08
N GLU A 20 2.92 6.16 -9.98
CA GLU A 20 4.15 6.90 -10.26
C GLU A 20 4.55 7.80 -9.09
N ASP A 21 3.58 8.46 -8.44
CA ASP A 21 3.82 9.29 -7.26
C ASP A 21 4.22 8.42 -6.07
N GLU A 22 3.51 7.32 -5.86
CA GLU A 22 3.83 6.33 -4.83
C GLU A 22 5.23 5.77 -5.05
N LYS A 23 5.58 5.41 -6.28
CA LYS A 23 6.93 4.97 -6.62
C LYS A 23 7.98 6.01 -6.24
N ARG A 24 7.77 7.29 -6.54
CA ARG A 24 8.72 8.35 -6.16
C ARG A 24 8.85 8.50 -4.64
N MET A 25 7.77 8.31 -3.89
CA MET A 25 7.81 8.31 -2.43
C MET A 25 8.65 7.13 -1.91
N TRP A 26 8.47 5.93 -2.45
CA TRP A 26 9.26 4.74 -2.10
C TRP A 26 10.72 4.85 -2.53
N ASP A 27 11.00 5.43 -3.69
CA ASP A 27 12.37 5.60 -4.21
C ASP A 27 13.25 6.39 -3.22
N THR A 28 12.66 7.35 -2.48
CA THR A 28 13.35 8.12 -1.44
C THR A 28 13.75 7.26 -0.24
N TYR A 29 12.87 6.34 0.16
CA TYR A 29 13.13 5.37 1.22
C TYR A 29 14.18 4.35 0.80
N GLU A 30 14.05 3.78 -0.40
CA GLU A 30 15.03 2.83 -0.93
C GLU A 30 16.41 3.44 -1.14
N ALA A 31 16.48 4.70 -1.60
CA ALA A 31 17.75 5.41 -1.72
C ALA A 31 18.45 5.53 -0.35
N CYS A 32 17.70 5.85 0.70
CA CYS A 32 18.25 5.89 2.06
C CYS A 32 18.84 4.55 2.50
N LEU A 33 18.13 3.45 2.20
CA LEU A 33 18.59 2.10 2.52
C LEU A 33 19.86 1.75 1.75
N ARG A 34 19.91 2.04 0.44
CA ARG A 34 21.10 1.83 -0.41
C ARG A 34 22.31 2.62 0.09
N ASP A 35 22.14 3.89 0.45
CA ASP A 35 23.20 4.74 1.00
C ASP A 35 23.77 4.18 2.32
N LYS A 36 22.95 3.41 3.07
CA LYS A 36 23.35 2.72 4.30
C LYS A 36 23.89 1.30 4.06
N GLY A 37 24.06 0.89 2.79
CA GLY A 37 24.63 -0.41 2.43
C GLY A 37 23.63 -1.58 2.48
N VAL A 38 22.33 -1.29 2.55
CA VAL A 38 21.29 -2.33 2.49
C VAL A 38 21.09 -2.78 1.03
N ASP A 39 21.06 -4.10 0.83
CA ASP A 39 20.67 -4.68 -0.46
C ASP A 39 19.16 -4.58 -0.63
N THR A 40 18.70 -3.64 -1.47
CA THR A 40 17.27 -3.39 -1.70
C THR A 40 16.62 -4.33 -2.72
N ARG A 41 17.36 -5.30 -3.29
CA ARG A 41 16.78 -6.31 -4.17
C ARG A 41 15.74 -7.14 -3.41
N GLN A 42 14.63 -7.47 -4.07
CA GLN A 42 13.61 -8.34 -3.49
C GLN A 42 14.20 -9.72 -3.20
N THR A 43 13.95 -10.26 -2.01
CA THR A 43 14.46 -11.59 -1.66
C THR A 43 13.64 -12.74 -2.24
N GLY A 44 12.46 -12.45 -2.84
CA GLY A 44 11.55 -13.43 -3.44
C GLY A 44 10.81 -14.31 -2.42
N SER A 45 10.95 -14.06 -1.12
CA SER A 45 10.27 -14.81 -0.05
C SER A 45 10.06 -13.96 1.20
N VAL A 46 9.00 -14.28 1.96
CA VAL A 46 8.67 -13.62 3.22
C VAL A 46 9.78 -13.82 4.26
N GLU A 47 10.35 -15.02 4.32
CA GLU A 47 11.46 -15.36 5.22
C GLU A 47 12.71 -14.56 4.86
N GLY A 48 13.00 -14.39 3.57
CA GLY A 48 14.11 -13.57 3.09
C GLY A 48 13.95 -12.10 3.49
N GLU A 49 12.75 -11.55 3.35
CA GLU A 49 12.44 -10.17 3.74
C GLU A 49 12.56 -9.97 5.25
N LYS A 50 12.08 -10.93 6.06
CA LYS A 50 12.27 -10.94 7.52
C LYS A 50 13.75 -10.99 7.90
N ALA A 51 14.52 -11.87 7.26
CA ALA A 51 15.97 -11.99 7.50
C ALA A 51 16.72 -10.70 7.12
N ARG A 52 16.36 -10.09 5.99
CA ARG A 52 16.91 -8.80 5.53
C ARG A 52 16.61 -7.69 6.54
N THR A 53 15.36 -7.56 6.95
CA THR A 53 14.93 -6.53 7.90
C THR A 53 15.64 -6.70 9.24
N LYS A 54 15.79 -7.94 9.72
CA LYS A 54 16.53 -8.25 10.95
C LYS A 54 18.02 -7.95 10.82
N LYS A 55 18.64 -8.28 9.68
CA LYS A 55 20.07 -8.05 9.42
C LYS A 55 20.42 -6.57 9.44
N TYR A 56 19.55 -5.74 8.86
CA TYR A 56 19.76 -4.29 8.69
C TYR A 56 18.86 -3.44 9.60
N ALA A 57 18.49 -3.94 10.78
CA ALA A 57 17.47 -3.32 11.62
C ALA A 57 17.75 -1.84 11.92
N ARG A 58 19.03 -1.46 12.14
CA ARG A 58 19.44 -0.08 12.41
C ARG A 58 19.28 0.82 11.19
N GLU A 59 19.57 0.31 10.00
CA GLU A 59 19.45 1.02 8.75
C GLU A 59 17.97 1.24 8.39
N PHE A 60 17.13 0.22 8.62
CA PHE A 60 15.68 0.33 8.49
C PHE A 60 15.10 1.38 9.44
N GLU A 61 15.48 1.35 10.72
CA GLU A 61 15.08 2.35 11.74
C GLU A 61 15.52 3.77 11.32
N ALA A 62 16.79 3.94 10.93
CA ALA A 62 17.33 5.23 10.52
C ALA A 62 16.66 5.80 9.26
N CYS A 63 16.08 4.96 8.41
CA CYS A 63 15.37 5.36 7.20
C CYS A 63 13.84 5.44 7.40
N GLU A 64 13.30 5.08 8.56
CA GLU A 64 11.85 5.05 8.81
C GLU A 64 11.17 6.39 8.54
N VAL A 65 11.85 7.51 8.82
CA VAL A 65 11.33 8.86 8.54
C VAL A 65 11.03 9.11 7.06
N LYS A 66 11.63 8.34 6.14
CA LYS A 66 11.37 8.42 4.70
C LYS A 66 10.34 7.40 4.22
N LEU A 67 9.95 6.44 5.07
CA LEU A 67 9.01 5.38 4.71
C LEU A 67 7.61 5.98 4.50
N PRO A 68 7.03 5.87 3.28
CA PRO A 68 5.71 6.41 3.03
C PRO A 68 4.65 5.74 3.91
N LEU A 69 3.80 6.54 4.53
CA LEU A 69 2.63 6.05 5.28
C LEU A 69 1.57 5.55 4.29
N MET A 70 0.79 4.56 4.71
CA MET A 70 -0.42 4.18 3.98
C MET A 70 -1.47 5.30 4.08
N PRO A 71 -2.38 5.43 3.09
CA PRO A 71 -3.52 6.33 3.22
C PRO A 71 -4.28 6.04 4.52
N PRO A 72 -4.61 7.05 5.34
CA PRO A 72 -5.26 6.83 6.62
C PRO A 72 -6.63 6.18 6.46
N GLU A 73 -7.34 6.45 5.37
CA GLU A 73 -8.60 5.80 5.04
C GLU A 73 -8.44 4.29 4.80
N MET A 74 -7.23 3.79 4.53
CA MET A 74 -6.95 2.37 4.35
C MET A 74 -6.29 1.73 5.58
N ASP A 75 -6.02 2.48 6.64
CA ASP A 75 -5.42 1.93 7.85
C ASP A 75 -6.53 1.42 8.79
N PRO A 76 -6.65 0.10 9.03
CA PRO A 76 -7.66 -0.45 9.93
C PRO A 76 -7.55 0.06 11.36
N LYS A 77 -6.37 0.57 11.78
CA LYS A 77 -6.18 1.16 13.11
C LYS A 77 -6.83 2.54 13.25
N THR A 78 -7.02 3.25 12.13
CA THR A 78 -7.53 4.63 12.15
C THR A 78 -8.86 4.78 11.40
N ASN A 79 -9.22 3.82 10.56
CA ASN A 79 -10.50 3.76 9.86
C ASN A 79 -11.43 2.66 10.44
N PRO A 80 -12.44 3.01 11.25
CA PRO A 80 -13.40 2.04 11.78
C PRO A 80 -14.29 1.40 10.70
N LYS A 81 -14.34 1.97 9.48
CA LYS A 81 -15.09 1.45 8.33
C LYS A 81 -14.19 0.69 7.35
N TYR A 82 -12.98 0.30 7.75
CA TYR A 82 -12.02 -0.38 6.89
C TYR A 82 -12.62 -1.63 6.23
N ASP A 83 -13.27 -2.50 7.02
CA ASP A 83 -13.87 -3.73 6.52
C ASP A 83 -14.97 -3.49 5.49
N ASP A 84 -15.77 -2.44 5.69
CA ASP A 84 -16.80 -2.03 4.74
C ASP A 84 -16.17 -1.49 3.45
N GLY A 85 -15.08 -0.73 3.55
CA GLY A 85 -14.32 -0.26 2.39
C GLY A 85 -13.71 -1.43 1.61
N MET A 86 -13.12 -2.40 2.30
CA MET A 86 -12.55 -3.61 1.69
C MET A 86 -13.60 -4.43 0.93
N ARG A 87 -14.79 -4.61 1.51
CA ARG A 87 -15.91 -5.30 0.84
C ARG A 87 -16.35 -4.58 -0.43
N ASP A 88 -16.50 -3.25 -0.38
CA ASP A 88 -16.91 -2.46 -1.54
C ASP A 88 -15.83 -2.40 -2.62
N TRP A 89 -14.56 -2.34 -2.23
CA TRP A 89 -13.43 -2.36 -3.16
C TRP A 89 -13.40 -3.67 -3.96
N VAL A 90 -13.45 -4.81 -3.28
CA VAL A 90 -13.52 -6.15 -3.90
C VAL A 90 -14.78 -6.31 -4.76
N LYS A 91 -15.93 -5.78 -4.31
CA LYS A 91 -17.17 -5.82 -5.10
C LYS A 91 -17.04 -5.03 -6.39
N CYS A 92 -16.49 -3.81 -6.35
CA CYS A 92 -16.25 -2.98 -7.52
C CYS A 92 -15.28 -3.65 -8.50
N MET A 93 -14.15 -4.18 -8.02
CA MET A 93 -13.17 -4.87 -8.86
C MET A 93 -13.78 -6.08 -9.58
N ASN A 94 -14.56 -6.91 -8.87
CA ASN A 94 -15.25 -8.05 -9.46
C ASN A 94 -16.30 -7.62 -10.50
N ALA A 95 -17.05 -6.55 -10.25
CA ALA A 95 -18.01 -6.01 -11.20
C ALA A 95 -17.36 -5.51 -12.50
N LYS A 96 -16.10 -5.05 -12.43
CA LYS A 96 -15.32 -4.58 -13.57
C LYS A 96 -14.48 -5.67 -14.25
N GLY A 97 -14.63 -6.94 -13.85
CA GLY A 97 -14.05 -8.10 -14.56
C GLY A 97 -12.83 -8.73 -13.90
N MET A 98 -12.36 -8.22 -12.76
CA MET A 98 -11.34 -8.91 -11.96
C MET A 98 -11.96 -10.11 -11.21
N LYS A 99 -11.12 -11.04 -10.74
CA LYS A 99 -11.55 -12.20 -9.93
C LYS A 99 -10.80 -12.19 -8.61
N VAL A 100 -11.39 -11.58 -7.60
CA VAL A 100 -10.70 -11.28 -6.33
C VAL A 100 -11.59 -11.52 -5.11
N LYS A 101 -10.99 -11.80 -3.95
CA LYS A 101 -11.68 -11.95 -2.66
C LYS A 101 -10.92 -11.26 -1.52
N VAL A 102 -11.63 -10.87 -0.47
CA VAL A 102 -11.03 -10.38 0.78
C VAL A 102 -10.32 -11.54 1.51
N VAL A 103 -9.18 -11.24 2.11
CA VAL A 103 -8.39 -12.09 3.03
C VAL A 103 -7.97 -11.26 4.25
N SER A 104 -7.34 -11.88 5.25
CA SER A 104 -6.94 -11.20 6.50
C SER A 104 -6.17 -9.91 6.29
N ASP A 105 -5.26 -9.89 5.33
CA ASP A 105 -4.32 -8.79 5.11
C ASP A 105 -4.62 -7.98 3.84
N GLY A 106 -5.86 -8.05 3.34
CA GLY A 106 -6.27 -7.31 2.14
C GLY A 106 -7.17 -8.14 1.22
N TRP A 107 -6.78 -8.27 -0.05
CA TRP A 107 -7.48 -9.10 -1.03
C TRP A 107 -6.48 -9.91 -1.87
N THR A 108 -6.96 -10.99 -2.49
CA THR A 108 -6.14 -11.82 -3.39
C THR A 108 -6.93 -12.25 -4.63
N TYR A 109 -6.22 -12.59 -5.70
CA TYR A 109 -6.81 -13.17 -6.90
C TYR A 109 -7.36 -14.58 -6.62
N THR A 110 -8.51 -14.88 -7.21
CA THR A 110 -9.16 -16.21 -7.13
C THR A 110 -9.19 -16.92 -8.46
N GLY A 111 -8.67 -16.30 -9.52
CA GLY A 111 -8.62 -16.84 -10.87
C GLY A 111 -8.15 -15.78 -11.86
N ASP A 112 -8.11 -16.15 -13.13
CA ASP A 112 -7.67 -15.26 -14.20
C ASP A 112 -8.65 -14.11 -14.42
N SER A 113 -8.11 -12.91 -14.61
CA SER A 113 -8.85 -11.73 -15.01
C SER A 113 -9.01 -11.71 -16.53
N THR A 114 -10.15 -11.22 -17.02
CA THR A 114 -10.36 -10.98 -18.46
C THR A 114 -9.69 -9.70 -18.95
N LEU A 115 -9.06 -8.93 -18.05
CA LEU A 115 -8.45 -7.63 -18.30
C LEU A 115 -6.94 -7.75 -18.49
N SER A 116 -6.35 -6.86 -19.30
CA SER A 116 -4.90 -6.68 -19.35
C SER A 116 -4.35 -6.19 -18.01
N PHE A 117 -3.05 -6.35 -17.78
CA PHE A 117 -2.39 -5.89 -16.55
C PHE A 117 -2.62 -4.40 -16.27
N GLU A 118 -2.46 -3.55 -17.29
CA GLU A 118 -2.70 -2.10 -17.17
C GLU A 118 -4.17 -1.77 -16.84
N GLN A 119 -5.11 -2.53 -17.42
CA GLN A 119 -6.54 -2.38 -17.09
C GLN A 119 -6.84 -2.81 -15.65
N GLN A 120 -6.23 -3.89 -15.17
CA GLN A 120 -6.39 -4.35 -13.79
C GLN A 120 -5.90 -3.29 -12.80
N ARG A 121 -4.70 -2.72 -13.01
CA ARG A 121 -4.16 -1.65 -12.16
C ARG A 121 -5.06 -0.42 -12.12
N LYS A 122 -5.57 -0.02 -13.28
CA LYS A 122 -6.52 1.10 -13.36
C LYS A 122 -7.83 0.79 -12.61
N VAL A 123 -8.40 -0.39 -12.82
CA VAL A 123 -9.63 -0.82 -12.14
C VAL A 123 -9.44 -0.88 -10.64
N GLU A 124 -8.33 -1.46 -10.18
CA GLU A 124 -7.96 -1.54 -8.77
C GLU A 124 -7.92 -0.14 -8.14
N GLN A 125 -7.18 0.79 -8.74
CA GLN A 125 -7.01 2.15 -8.23
C GLN A 125 -8.34 2.92 -8.22
N ASP A 126 -9.10 2.89 -9.32
CA ASP A 126 -10.38 3.60 -9.42
C ASP A 126 -11.38 3.07 -8.38
N CYS A 127 -11.47 1.74 -8.23
CA CYS A 127 -12.34 1.11 -7.24
C CYS A 127 -11.88 1.36 -5.79
N LYS A 128 -10.57 1.49 -5.55
CA LYS A 128 -10.01 1.82 -4.24
C LYS A 128 -10.45 3.21 -3.80
N VAL A 129 -10.30 4.19 -4.69
CA VAL A 129 -10.73 5.57 -4.44
C VAL A 129 -12.24 5.61 -4.20
N GLU A 130 -13.04 4.94 -5.03
CA GLU A 130 -14.50 4.88 -4.86
C GLU A 130 -14.90 4.31 -3.49
N ALA A 131 -14.35 3.14 -3.11
CA ALA A 131 -14.73 2.43 -1.90
C ALA A 131 -14.35 3.15 -0.60
N PHE A 132 -13.19 3.83 -0.59
CA PHE A 132 -12.65 4.45 0.62
C PHE A 132 -12.90 5.97 0.70
N SER A 133 -13.20 6.66 -0.41
CA SER A 133 -13.56 8.09 -0.39
C SER A 133 -15.00 8.34 0.07
N ALA A 134 -15.93 7.44 -0.26
CA ALA A 134 -17.34 7.57 0.08
C ALA A 134 -17.66 7.37 1.59
N LYS A 135 -16.65 7.00 2.40
CA LYS A 135 -16.84 6.52 3.77
C LYS A 135 -16.24 7.40 4.86
N ARG A 136 -15.85 8.64 4.54
CA ARG A 136 -15.36 9.60 5.54
C ARG A 136 -16.35 9.87 6.68
#